data_AF-A0A1I5HRG7-F1
#
_entry.id   AF-A0A1I5HRG7-F1
#
_cell.length_a   1.000
_cell.length_b   1.000
_cell.length_c   1.000
_cell.angle_alpha   90.00
_cell.angle_beta   90.00
_cell.angle_gamma   90.00
#
_symmetry.space_group_name_H-M   'P 1'
#
loop_
_entity.id
_entity.type
_entity.pdbx_description
1 polymer ?
#
loop_
_entity_poly.entity_id
_entity_poly.type
_entity_poly.pdbx_seq_one_letter_code
_entity_poly.pdbx_strand_id
1 'polypeptide(L)'
;MSWLDRGTRVYWRFRGRSVDLAGSEQWLDAPMHDSSQVGEGWLPTGSDSVDGVGLLADMAQLDGPTFRAADLRPEIRDFYECTSRWRMEVWTQWNAVFQPGGELVSRLFGRRVQQLALPTRPLDVARGMDSRVVPILGSDGDQRAAAWIRTLRSTGEYVYSGCYSTKLLPGTRNPSVHVAFPLESGNIQVFLEPVALPDGALELRSPAGAFGRNGAYAVVEDKGRTFAARIPIHETFRVYVDDEGTLRTDHALRLWSARVVRLHYKLSPA
;
A
#
# COMPACT_ATOMS: atom_id res chain seq x y z
N MET A 1 8.43 21.48 -4.92
CA MET A 1 7.90 21.69 -3.56
C MET A 1 6.74 22.68 -3.47
N SER A 2 5.51 22.15 -3.40
CA SER A 2 4.29 22.94 -3.14
C SER A 2 4.27 23.47 -1.70
N TRP A 3 3.54 24.56 -1.43
CA TRP A 3 3.35 25.10 -0.07
C TRP A 3 2.71 24.05 0.88
N LEU A 4 1.85 23.20 0.33
CA LEU A 4 1.21 22.09 1.04
C LEU A 4 2.22 21.03 1.52
N ASP A 5 3.26 20.73 0.73
CA ASP A 5 4.30 19.77 1.10
C ASP A 5 5.18 20.27 2.24
N ARG A 6 5.46 21.57 2.23
CA ARG A 6 6.17 22.20 3.35
C ARG A 6 5.32 22.14 4.63
N GLY A 7 4.01 22.40 4.51
CA GLY A 7 3.08 22.35 5.63
C GLY A 7 2.96 20.95 6.25
N THR A 8 2.73 19.92 5.43
CA THR A 8 2.65 18.53 5.91
C THR A 8 3.97 18.06 6.49
N ARG A 9 5.11 18.42 5.88
CA ARG A 9 6.43 18.08 6.41
C ARG A 9 6.68 18.69 7.78
N VAL A 10 6.36 19.99 7.95
CA VAL A 10 6.49 20.65 9.26
C VAL A 10 5.59 19.99 10.30
N TYR A 11 4.36 19.63 9.92
CA TYR A 11 3.43 18.92 10.81
C TYR A 11 3.98 17.56 11.25
N TRP A 12 4.44 16.72 10.31
CA TRP A 12 4.96 15.40 10.63
C TRP A 12 6.30 15.45 11.36
N ARG A 13 7.14 16.43 11.08
CA ARG A 13 8.34 16.70 11.87
C ARG A 13 8.02 17.04 13.33
N PHE A 14 6.98 17.84 13.55
CA PHE A 14 6.57 18.23 14.90
C PHE A 14 5.84 17.10 15.65
N ARG A 15 5.02 16.32 14.95
CA ARG A 15 4.24 15.21 15.53
C ARG A 15 5.02 13.91 15.65
N GLY A 16 6.05 13.75 14.83
CA GLY A 16 6.90 12.57 14.75
C GLY A 16 8.10 12.63 15.69
N ARG A 17 8.93 11.60 15.60
CA ARG A 17 10.22 11.48 16.28
C ARG A 17 11.33 11.41 15.25
N SER A 18 12.54 11.83 15.63
CA SER A 18 13.74 11.58 14.81
C SER A 18 13.96 10.06 14.72
N VAL A 19 14.31 9.56 13.53
CA VAL A 19 14.59 8.13 13.29
C VAL A 19 15.88 7.97 12.51
N ASP A 20 16.54 6.82 12.70
CA ASP A 20 17.71 6.41 11.94
C ASP A 20 17.36 5.25 11.01
N LEU A 21 17.18 5.56 9.72
CA LEU A 21 16.85 4.58 8.69
C LEU A 21 18.02 3.63 8.36
N ALA A 22 19.25 3.96 8.75
CA ALA A 22 20.41 3.07 8.61
C ALA A 22 20.67 2.22 9.87
N GLY A 23 19.95 2.51 10.96
CA GLY A 23 20.14 1.90 12.26
C GLY A 23 18.89 1.17 12.75
N SER A 24 18.45 1.49 13.97
CA SER A 24 17.34 0.79 14.64
C SER A 24 16.00 0.91 13.93
N GLU A 25 15.81 1.91 13.08
CA GLU A 25 14.58 2.14 12.32
C GLU A 25 14.69 1.80 10.83
N GLN A 26 15.66 0.97 10.42
CA GLN A 26 15.78 0.49 9.03
C GLN A 26 14.52 -0.21 8.47
N TRP A 27 13.62 -0.66 9.34
CA TRP A 27 12.34 -1.23 8.94
C TRP A 27 11.41 -0.18 8.29
N LEU A 28 11.65 1.12 8.52
CA LEU A 28 10.99 2.26 7.85
C LEU A 28 11.71 2.71 6.58
N ASP A 29 12.84 2.10 6.21
CA ASP A 29 13.52 2.44 4.96
C ASP A 29 12.72 1.94 3.77
N ALA A 30 12.28 2.88 2.94
CA ALA A 30 11.38 2.68 1.82
C ALA A 30 11.55 3.81 0.79
N PRO A 31 11.23 3.55 -0.50
CA PRO A 31 11.44 4.55 -1.55
C PRO A 31 10.73 5.88 -1.26
N MET A 32 11.42 6.96 -1.66
CA MET A 32 10.88 8.32 -1.72
C MET A 32 10.94 8.80 -3.16
N HIS A 33 10.23 9.88 -3.47
CA HIS A 33 10.26 10.49 -4.79
C HIS A 33 11.07 11.79 -4.76
N ASP A 34 11.87 12.04 -5.79
CA ASP A 34 12.58 13.32 -5.94
C ASP A 34 11.68 14.46 -6.43
N SER A 35 10.46 14.12 -6.85
CA SER A 35 9.50 15.03 -7.47
C SER A 35 8.16 15.07 -6.74
N SER A 36 7.49 16.21 -6.85
CA SER A 36 6.13 16.44 -6.34
C SER A 36 5.03 15.63 -7.06
N GLN A 37 5.31 15.08 -8.25
CA GLN A 37 4.36 14.35 -9.10
C GLN A 37 4.46 12.84 -8.88
N VAL A 38 3.30 12.19 -8.90
CA VAL A 38 3.17 10.73 -8.88
C VAL A 38 3.65 10.15 -10.20
N GLY A 39 4.53 9.16 -10.14
CA GLY A 39 5.01 8.48 -11.33
C GLY A 39 6.03 7.41 -11.00
N GLU A 40 6.86 7.11 -11.99
CA GLU A 40 7.84 6.02 -11.97
C GLU A 40 9.25 6.50 -11.60
N GLY A 41 9.41 7.78 -11.27
CA GLY A 41 10.72 8.39 -10.99
C GLY A 41 11.43 7.85 -9.76
N TRP A 42 10.75 7.06 -8.93
CA TRP A 42 11.37 6.33 -7.80
C TRP A 42 11.86 4.93 -8.18
N LEU A 43 11.53 4.43 -9.38
CA LEU A 43 12.01 3.12 -9.84
C LEU A 43 13.47 3.20 -10.28
N PRO A 44 14.24 2.12 -10.08
CA PRO A 44 15.57 2.01 -10.68
C PRO A 44 15.48 2.16 -12.20
N THR A 45 16.46 2.86 -12.81
CA THR A 45 16.55 3.02 -14.27
C THR A 45 16.57 1.66 -14.99
N GLY A 46 15.75 1.51 -16.04
CA GLY A 46 15.65 0.27 -16.83
C GLY A 46 14.72 -0.78 -16.21
N SER A 47 13.94 -0.43 -15.18
CA SER A 47 12.94 -1.32 -14.61
C SER A 47 11.70 -1.40 -15.50
N ASP A 48 11.52 -2.54 -16.17
CA ASP A 48 10.36 -2.81 -17.04
C ASP A 48 9.37 -3.77 -16.39
N SER A 49 8.11 -3.70 -16.86
CA SER A 49 7.10 -4.66 -16.42
C SER A 49 7.33 -6.03 -17.02
N VAL A 50 7.13 -7.06 -16.20
CA VAL A 50 7.34 -8.46 -16.60
C VAL A 50 6.04 -9.23 -16.34
N ASP A 51 5.63 -10.04 -17.32
CA ASP A 51 4.48 -10.93 -17.16
C ASP A 51 4.78 -12.06 -16.16
N GLY A 52 3.78 -12.48 -15.40
CA GLY A 52 3.91 -13.51 -14.37
C GLY A 52 4.63 -13.06 -13.09
N VAL A 53 4.90 -11.77 -12.92
CA VAL A 53 5.43 -11.20 -11.67
C VAL A 53 4.28 -10.69 -10.78
N GLY A 54 4.44 -10.86 -9.47
CA GLY A 54 3.51 -10.39 -8.46
C GLY A 54 4.07 -9.33 -7.51
N LEU A 55 3.21 -8.90 -6.59
CA LEU A 55 3.57 -7.97 -5.51
C LEU A 55 4.61 -8.56 -4.58
N LEU A 56 4.58 -9.88 -4.41
CA LEU A 56 5.54 -10.67 -3.65
C LEU A 56 6.14 -11.72 -4.57
N ALA A 57 7.41 -12.05 -4.36
CA ALA A 57 8.07 -13.11 -5.11
C ALA A 57 7.53 -14.50 -4.72
N ASP A 58 7.27 -14.68 -3.42
CA ASP A 58 6.72 -15.89 -2.81
C ASP A 58 6.00 -15.48 -1.52
N MET A 59 4.74 -15.91 -1.34
CA MET A 59 3.99 -15.64 -0.11
C MET A 59 4.63 -16.29 1.13
N ALA A 60 5.42 -17.36 0.97
CA ALA A 60 6.14 -18.00 2.06
C ALA A 60 7.18 -17.07 2.72
N GLN A 61 7.54 -15.94 2.09
CA GLN A 61 8.31 -14.87 2.74
C GLN A 61 7.60 -14.26 3.96
N LEU A 62 6.29 -14.48 4.11
CA LEU A 62 5.49 -14.06 5.26
C LEU A 62 5.37 -15.14 6.35
N ASP A 63 5.87 -16.35 6.10
CA ASP A 63 5.75 -17.46 7.04
C ASP A 63 6.40 -17.12 8.39
N GLY A 64 5.72 -17.49 9.46
CA GLY A 64 6.15 -17.25 10.83
C GLY A 64 5.36 -18.07 11.83
N PRO A 65 5.57 -17.86 13.14
CA PRO A 65 4.94 -18.67 14.18
C PRO A 65 3.41 -18.69 14.17
N THR A 66 2.77 -17.67 13.59
CA THR A 66 1.31 -17.49 13.59
C THR A 66 0.67 -17.39 12.20
N PHE A 67 1.48 -17.51 11.14
CA PHE A 67 1.01 -17.42 9.75
C PHE A 67 1.80 -18.38 8.87
N ARG A 68 1.10 -19.11 8.00
CA ARG A 68 1.72 -19.94 6.96
C ARG A 68 0.98 -19.71 5.66
N ALA A 69 1.70 -19.36 4.60
CA ALA A 69 1.15 -19.19 3.26
C ALA A 69 0.51 -20.49 2.75
N ALA A 70 0.99 -21.65 3.20
CA ALA A 70 0.42 -22.95 2.88
C ALA A 70 -1.03 -23.13 3.34
N ASP A 71 -1.48 -22.37 4.35
CA ASP A 71 -2.84 -22.43 4.89
C ASP A 71 -3.84 -21.59 4.06
N LEU A 72 -3.34 -20.80 3.10
CA LEU A 72 -4.17 -19.98 2.22
C LEU A 72 -4.70 -20.77 1.01
N ARG A 73 -5.84 -20.30 0.50
CA ARG A 73 -6.34 -20.70 -0.82
C ARG A 73 -5.29 -20.42 -1.92
N PRO A 74 -5.05 -21.38 -2.85
CA PRO A 74 -4.09 -21.19 -3.94
C PRO A 74 -4.34 -19.94 -4.77
N GLU A 75 -5.61 -19.58 -5.00
CA GLU A 75 -6.02 -18.39 -5.76
C GLU A 75 -5.53 -17.09 -5.12
N ILE A 76 -5.47 -17.04 -3.78
CA ILE A 76 -4.95 -15.88 -3.05
C ILE A 76 -3.43 -15.79 -3.24
N ARG A 77 -2.71 -16.91 -3.13
CA ARG A 77 -1.26 -16.92 -3.36
C ARG A 77 -0.93 -16.50 -4.79
N ASP A 78 -1.61 -17.08 -5.78
CA ASP A 78 -1.43 -16.74 -7.18
C ASP A 78 -1.69 -15.27 -7.45
N PHE A 79 -2.70 -14.66 -6.81
CA PHE A 79 -2.90 -13.22 -6.93
C PHE A 79 -1.71 -12.39 -6.43
N TYR A 80 -1.09 -12.74 -5.29
CA TYR A 80 0.05 -11.98 -4.76
C TYR A 80 1.37 -12.29 -5.47
N GLU A 81 1.55 -13.52 -5.96
CA GLU A 81 2.77 -14.01 -6.62
C GLU A 81 2.80 -13.75 -8.13
N CYS A 82 1.62 -13.62 -8.76
CA CYS A 82 1.44 -13.43 -10.20
C CYS A 82 0.52 -12.24 -10.51
N THR A 83 0.51 -11.19 -9.70
CA THR A 83 -0.43 -10.05 -9.77
C THR A 83 -0.57 -9.41 -11.16
N SER A 84 0.49 -9.41 -11.98
CA SER A 84 0.45 -8.94 -13.37
C SER A 84 -0.60 -9.66 -14.24
N ARG A 85 -0.93 -10.92 -13.90
CA ARG A 85 -1.95 -11.74 -14.58
C ARG A 85 -3.36 -11.52 -14.06
N TRP A 86 -3.54 -10.56 -13.15
CA TRP A 86 -4.82 -10.29 -12.53
C TRP A 86 -5.33 -8.90 -12.88
N ARG A 87 -6.61 -8.83 -13.21
CA ARG A 87 -7.37 -7.60 -13.35
C ARG A 87 -8.11 -7.33 -12.04
N MET A 88 -8.05 -6.06 -11.61
CA MET A 88 -8.72 -5.60 -10.38
C MET A 88 -9.76 -4.51 -10.69
N GLU A 89 -11.01 -4.81 -10.37
CA GLU A 89 -12.11 -3.84 -10.30
C GLU A 89 -12.31 -3.40 -8.85
N VAL A 90 -12.65 -2.13 -8.63
CA VAL A 90 -12.82 -1.54 -7.30
C VAL A 90 -14.12 -0.74 -7.21
N TRP A 91 -14.87 -0.97 -6.13
CA TRP A 91 -16.02 -0.17 -5.74
C TRP A 91 -15.74 0.48 -4.39
N THR A 92 -16.07 1.77 -4.27
CA THR A 92 -15.82 2.56 -3.06
C THR A 92 -17.14 3.00 -2.44
N GLN A 93 -17.28 2.77 -1.14
CA GLN A 93 -18.42 3.20 -0.34
C GLN A 93 -17.92 4.10 0.80
N TRP A 94 -18.18 5.40 0.67
CA TRP A 94 -17.86 6.38 1.70
C TRP A 94 -18.91 6.40 2.80
N ASN A 95 -18.48 6.64 4.03
CA ASN A 95 -19.38 7.02 5.11
C ASN A 95 -19.89 8.45 4.83
N ALA A 96 -21.22 8.63 4.80
CA ALA A 96 -21.87 9.90 4.47
C ALA A 96 -21.39 11.08 5.34
N VAL A 97 -21.08 10.83 6.61
CA VAL A 97 -20.57 11.86 7.54
C VAL A 97 -19.17 12.33 7.15
N PHE A 98 -18.35 11.43 6.61
CA PHE A 98 -16.94 11.72 6.27
C PHE A 98 -16.75 12.05 4.79
N GLN A 99 -17.77 11.86 3.94
CA GLN A 99 -17.71 12.14 2.51
C GLN A 99 -17.29 13.59 2.21
N PRO A 100 -17.83 14.63 2.89
CA PRO A 100 -17.40 16.01 2.66
C PRO A 100 -15.93 16.25 3.02
N GLY A 101 -15.44 15.59 4.07
CA GLY A 101 -14.04 15.65 4.47
C GLY A 101 -13.13 14.95 3.45
N GLY A 102 -13.54 13.80 2.92
CA GLY A 102 -12.84 13.09 1.84
C GLY A 102 -12.77 13.91 0.55
N GLU A 103 -13.86 14.59 0.19
CA GLU A 103 -13.91 15.53 -0.94
C GLU A 103 -12.94 16.71 -0.73
N LEU A 104 -12.93 17.30 0.47
CA LEU A 104 -12.03 18.41 0.81
C LEU A 104 -10.56 17.97 0.77
N VAL A 105 -10.21 16.83 1.36
CA VAL A 105 -8.87 16.26 1.34
C VAL A 105 -8.42 15.96 -0.10
N SER A 106 -9.32 15.44 -0.93
CA SER A 106 -9.06 15.21 -2.36
C SER A 106 -8.86 16.52 -3.14
N ARG A 107 -9.56 17.60 -2.78
CA ARG A 107 -9.35 18.92 -3.40
C ARG A 107 -8.06 19.60 -2.94
N LEU A 108 -7.72 19.48 -1.67
CA LEU A 108 -6.54 20.13 -1.06
C LEU A 108 -5.24 19.43 -1.43
N PHE A 109 -5.21 18.10 -1.36
CA PHE A 109 -4.03 17.32 -1.68
C PHE A 109 -4.05 16.79 -3.11
N GLY A 110 -5.10 17.12 -3.87
CA GLY A 110 -5.25 16.78 -5.28
C GLY A 110 -5.11 15.28 -5.53
N ARG A 111 -4.36 14.97 -6.60
CA ARG A 111 -4.05 13.62 -7.09
C ARG A 111 -3.25 12.75 -6.11
N ARG A 112 -2.64 13.33 -5.06
CA ARG A 112 -1.84 12.56 -4.07
C ARG A 112 -2.70 11.72 -3.14
N VAL A 113 -3.91 12.16 -2.84
CA VAL A 113 -4.87 11.36 -2.03
C VAL A 113 -5.51 10.25 -2.86
N GLN A 114 -5.59 10.40 -4.19
CA GLN A 114 -6.03 9.32 -5.07
C GLN A 114 -5.09 8.10 -5.00
N GLN A 115 -3.81 8.32 -4.66
CA GLN A 115 -2.83 7.24 -4.39
C GLN A 115 -3.18 6.41 -3.17
N LEU A 116 -3.94 6.94 -2.21
CA LEU A 116 -4.42 6.21 -1.03
C LEU A 116 -5.64 5.33 -1.35
N ALA A 117 -5.74 4.86 -2.60
CA ALA A 117 -6.75 3.93 -3.11
C ALA A 117 -8.20 4.44 -3.11
N LEU A 118 -8.44 5.75 -3.03
CA LEU A 118 -9.79 6.30 -2.95
C LEU A 118 -10.20 7.01 -4.25
N PRO A 119 -10.72 6.28 -5.24
CA PRO A 119 -11.45 6.92 -6.33
C PRO A 119 -12.70 7.58 -5.71
N THR A 120 -12.65 8.90 -5.55
CA THR A 120 -13.77 9.70 -5.05
C THR A 120 -14.91 9.81 -6.05
N ARG A 121 -14.66 9.44 -7.31
CA ARG A 121 -15.65 9.44 -8.39
C ARG A 121 -15.70 8.08 -9.07
N PRO A 122 -16.77 7.29 -8.86
CA PRO A 122 -16.96 5.99 -9.51
C PRO A 122 -16.95 6.06 -11.05
N LEU A 123 -17.34 7.21 -11.61
CA LEU A 123 -17.44 7.44 -13.06
C LEU A 123 -16.07 7.51 -13.77
N ASP A 124 -15.00 7.95 -13.08
CA ASP A 124 -13.67 8.09 -13.69
C ASP A 124 -13.02 6.71 -13.90
N VAL A 125 -13.45 5.71 -13.12
CA VAL A 125 -12.98 4.32 -13.17
C VAL A 125 -13.75 3.47 -14.20
N ALA A 126 -14.89 3.97 -14.70
CA ALA A 126 -15.81 3.21 -15.54
C ALA A 126 -15.21 2.78 -16.90
N ARG A 127 -14.16 3.47 -17.37
CA ARG A 127 -13.44 3.10 -18.61
C ARG A 127 -12.29 2.09 -18.38
N GLY A 128 -12.10 1.63 -17.14
CA GLY A 128 -11.05 0.71 -16.75
C GLY A 128 -9.74 1.41 -16.36
N MET A 129 -8.90 0.67 -15.64
CA MET A 129 -7.54 1.07 -15.29
C MET A 129 -6.58 0.04 -15.86
N ASP A 130 -5.43 0.50 -16.33
CA ASP A 130 -4.33 -0.40 -16.66
C ASP A 130 -3.49 -0.62 -15.39
N SER A 131 -3.04 -1.85 -15.22
CA SER A 131 -2.33 -2.32 -14.03
C SER A 131 -0.99 -2.88 -14.49
N ARG A 132 0.08 -2.39 -13.88
CA ARG A 132 1.44 -2.79 -14.22
C ARG A 132 2.21 -3.11 -12.95
N VAL A 133 2.88 -4.27 -12.97
CA VAL A 133 3.74 -4.72 -11.89
C VAL A 133 5.18 -4.72 -12.41
N VAL A 134 6.07 -4.07 -11.68
CA VAL A 134 7.49 -3.95 -12.01
C VAL A 134 8.30 -4.54 -10.86
N PRO A 135 9.01 -5.66 -11.06
CA PRO A 135 9.86 -6.20 -10.01
C PRO A 135 11.03 -5.26 -9.74
N ILE A 136 11.39 -5.14 -8.46
CA ILE A 136 12.60 -4.44 -8.02
C ILE A 136 13.56 -5.50 -7.50
N LEU A 137 14.61 -5.73 -8.27
CA LEU A 137 15.56 -6.80 -8.04
C LEU A 137 16.71 -6.35 -7.13
N GLY A 138 17.20 -7.26 -6.31
CA GLY A 138 18.45 -7.12 -5.58
C GLY A 138 19.66 -7.32 -6.48
N SER A 139 20.84 -7.11 -5.93
CA SER A 139 22.11 -7.34 -6.64
C SER A 139 22.34 -8.81 -7.03
N ASP A 140 21.65 -9.73 -6.35
CA ASP A 140 21.61 -11.17 -6.58
C ASP A 140 20.61 -11.59 -7.66
N GLY A 141 19.77 -10.67 -8.16
CA GLY A 141 18.71 -10.95 -9.13
C GLY A 141 17.38 -11.37 -8.52
N ASP A 142 17.31 -11.54 -7.20
CA ASP A 142 16.07 -11.89 -6.50
C ASP A 142 15.14 -10.68 -6.37
N GLN A 143 13.84 -10.89 -6.49
CA GLN A 143 12.83 -9.84 -6.27
C GLN A 143 12.78 -9.44 -4.79
N ARG A 144 13.19 -8.20 -4.49
CA ARG A 144 13.18 -7.62 -3.14
C ARG A 144 11.93 -6.81 -2.85
N ALA A 145 11.35 -6.24 -3.89
CA ALA A 145 10.09 -5.50 -3.84
C ALA A 145 9.42 -5.52 -5.21
N ALA A 146 8.21 -5.00 -5.30
CA ALA A 146 7.54 -4.76 -6.57
C ALA A 146 6.84 -3.40 -6.55
N ALA A 147 6.95 -2.68 -7.65
CA ALA A 147 6.12 -1.52 -7.88
C ALA A 147 4.80 -1.96 -8.48
N TRP A 148 3.71 -1.55 -7.86
CA TRP A 148 2.39 -1.67 -8.44
C TRP A 148 1.91 -0.30 -8.89
N ILE A 149 1.77 -0.17 -10.19
CA ILE A 149 1.45 1.07 -10.88
C ILE A 149 0.11 0.90 -11.55
N ARG A 150 -0.79 1.86 -11.35
CA ARG A 150 -2.09 1.88 -12.02
C ARG A 150 -2.34 3.22 -12.65
N THR A 151 -2.79 3.20 -13.89
CA THR A 151 -3.13 4.39 -14.68
C THR A 151 -4.58 4.33 -15.12
N LEU A 152 -5.23 5.49 -15.25
CA LEU A 152 -6.54 5.58 -15.89
C LEU A 152 -6.36 5.28 -17.38
N ARG A 153 -7.06 4.28 -17.91
CA ARG A 153 -7.00 3.98 -19.35
C ARG A 153 -7.44 5.15 -20.22
N SER A 154 -8.36 5.97 -19.71
CA SER A 154 -8.92 7.11 -20.42
C SER A 154 -7.96 8.27 -20.61
N THR A 155 -7.03 8.48 -19.68
CA THR A 155 -6.14 9.65 -19.66
C THR A 155 -4.66 9.30 -19.61
N GLY A 156 -4.31 8.05 -19.33
CA GLY A 156 -2.94 7.61 -19.04
C GLY A 156 -2.41 8.10 -17.68
N GLU A 157 -3.20 8.84 -16.91
CA GLU A 157 -2.73 9.45 -15.66
C GLU A 157 -2.55 8.42 -14.55
N TYR A 158 -1.47 8.56 -13.78
CA TYR A 158 -1.21 7.73 -12.60
C TYR A 158 -2.28 7.92 -11.52
N VAL A 159 -2.93 6.83 -11.16
CA VAL A 159 -3.89 6.72 -10.04
C VAL A 159 -3.19 6.22 -8.79
N TYR A 160 -2.28 5.28 -8.97
CA TYR A 160 -1.66 4.52 -7.90
C TYR A 160 -0.22 4.18 -8.27
N SER A 161 0.69 4.38 -7.33
CA SER A 161 2.08 3.93 -7.43
C SER A 161 2.54 3.59 -6.02
N GLY A 162 2.62 2.29 -5.74
CA GLY A 162 3.01 1.77 -4.43
C GLY A 162 4.14 0.75 -4.58
N CYS A 163 5.07 0.76 -3.62
CA CYS A 163 6.13 -0.23 -3.49
C CYS A 163 5.69 -1.28 -2.48
N TYR A 164 5.62 -2.54 -2.92
CA TYR A 164 5.26 -3.70 -2.11
C TYR A 164 6.51 -4.48 -1.75
N SER A 165 6.64 -4.85 -0.50
CA SER A 165 7.71 -5.72 -0.01
C SER A 165 7.21 -6.49 1.23
N THR A 166 8.07 -7.35 1.78
CA THR A 166 7.90 -7.86 3.14
C THR A 166 8.86 -7.14 4.09
N LYS A 167 8.46 -6.96 5.35
CA LYS A 167 9.32 -6.37 6.39
C LYS A 167 9.09 -7.09 7.72
N LEU A 168 10.18 -7.40 8.43
CA LEU A 168 10.12 -7.84 9.82
C LEU A 168 10.20 -6.62 10.74
N LEU A 169 9.20 -6.46 11.61
CA LEU A 169 9.13 -5.33 12.53
C LEU A 169 9.90 -5.60 13.83
N PRO A 170 10.37 -4.56 14.54
CA PRO A 170 11.08 -4.72 15.81
C PRO A 170 10.27 -5.53 16.83
N GLY A 171 10.92 -6.54 17.42
CA GLY A 171 10.30 -7.38 18.45
C GLY A 171 9.12 -8.22 17.95
N THR A 172 9.07 -8.52 16.65
CA THR A 172 8.11 -9.45 16.05
C THR A 172 8.85 -10.66 15.46
N ARG A 173 8.12 -11.77 15.26
CA ARG A 173 8.64 -12.99 14.63
C ARG A 173 7.96 -13.32 13.30
N ASN A 174 6.84 -12.65 13.01
CA ASN A 174 6.13 -12.79 11.75
C ASN A 174 6.48 -11.58 10.88
N PRO A 175 6.97 -11.79 9.66
CA PRO A 175 7.05 -10.74 8.66
C PRO A 175 5.66 -10.17 8.37
N SER A 176 5.63 -8.91 7.94
CA SER A 176 4.41 -8.19 7.59
C SER A 176 4.49 -7.78 6.12
N VAL A 177 3.32 -7.71 5.46
CA VAL A 177 3.24 -7.08 4.14
C VAL A 177 3.48 -5.59 4.35
N HIS A 178 4.39 -5.04 3.57
CA HIS A 178 4.76 -3.64 3.64
C HIS A 178 4.41 -2.96 2.32
N VAL A 179 3.67 -1.86 2.41
CA VAL A 179 3.30 -1.04 1.26
C VAL A 179 3.78 0.38 1.53
N ALA A 180 4.62 0.91 0.65
CA ALA A 180 5.09 2.29 0.70
C ALA A 180 4.56 3.11 -0.47
N PHE A 181 4.14 4.32 -0.18
CA PHE A 181 3.68 5.34 -1.12
C PHE A 181 4.71 6.46 -1.17
N PRO A 182 5.60 6.48 -2.17
CA PRO A 182 6.64 7.49 -2.29
C PRO A 182 6.05 8.89 -2.46
N LEU A 183 6.57 9.85 -1.71
CA LEU A 183 6.23 11.28 -1.77
C LEU A 183 7.52 12.11 -1.92
N GLU A 184 7.39 13.40 -2.24
CA GLU A 184 8.54 14.33 -2.28
C GLU A 184 9.19 14.41 -0.88
N SER A 185 10.45 13.97 -0.76
CA SER A 185 11.19 13.94 0.51
C SER A 185 10.45 13.22 1.66
N GLY A 186 9.76 12.12 1.35
CA GLY A 186 9.07 11.31 2.34
C GLY A 186 8.27 10.18 1.73
N ASN A 187 7.49 9.49 2.56
CA ASN A 187 6.53 8.49 2.10
C ASN A 187 5.46 8.25 3.17
N ILE A 188 4.36 7.64 2.75
CA ILE A 188 3.39 7.01 3.64
C ILE A 188 3.59 5.51 3.53
N GLN A 189 3.69 4.80 4.64
CA GLN A 189 3.92 3.37 4.68
C GLN A 189 2.82 2.69 5.48
N VAL A 190 2.42 1.50 5.08
CA VAL A 190 1.49 0.66 5.84
C VAL A 190 2.12 -0.71 6.02
N PHE A 191 2.21 -1.14 7.27
CA PHE A 191 2.61 -2.49 7.66
C PHE A 191 1.37 -3.27 8.04
N LEU A 192 1.14 -4.36 7.32
CA LEU A 192 -0.04 -5.19 7.39
C LEU A 192 0.33 -6.57 7.94
N GLU A 193 -0.24 -6.90 9.10
CA GLU A 193 -0.14 -8.21 9.71
C GLU A 193 -0.96 -9.23 8.91
N PRO A 194 -0.35 -10.31 8.40
CA PRO A 194 -1.06 -11.38 7.72
C PRO A 194 -1.67 -12.38 8.71
N VAL A 195 -2.91 -12.76 8.46
CA VAL A 195 -3.66 -13.75 9.23
C VAL A 195 -4.34 -14.70 8.26
N ALA A 196 -4.04 -15.99 8.34
CA ALA A 196 -4.79 -17.02 7.63
C ALA A 196 -6.05 -17.34 8.43
N LEU A 197 -7.21 -17.31 7.77
CA LEU A 197 -8.51 -17.64 8.36
C LEU A 197 -8.83 -19.13 8.14
N PRO A 198 -9.72 -19.74 8.95
CA PRO A 198 -10.02 -21.18 8.85
C PRO A 198 -10.60 -21.64 7.49
N ASP A 199 -11.19 -20.72 6.72
CA ASP A 199 -11.71 -20.93 5.36
C ASP A 199 -10.62 -20.80 4.27
N GLY A 200 -9.37 -20.58 4.67
CA GLY A 200 -8.23 -20.33 3.79
C GLY A 200 -8.19 -18.91 3.23
N ALA A 201 -9.07 -18.01 3.69
CA ALA A 201 -9.00 -16.60 3.36
C ALA A 201 -7.80 -15.92 4.04
N LEU A 202 -7.30 -14.84 3.43
CA LEU A 202 -6.25 -14.01 4.00
C LEU A 202 -6.87 -12.76 4.59
N GLU A 203 -6.50 -12.41 5.81
CA GLU A 203 -6.74 -11.09 6.37
C GLU A 203 -5.42 -10.33 6.55
N LEU A 204 -5.36 -9.10 6.04
CA LEU A 204 -4.25 -8.17 6.24
C LEU A 204 -4.72 -7.03 7.14
N ARG A 205 -4.05 -6.80 8.27
CA ARG A 205 -4.49 -5.82 9.29
C ARG A 205 -3.43 -4.80 9.61
N SER A 206 -3.78 -3.52 9.64
CA SER A 206 -2.97 -2.44 10.23
C SER A 206 -3.68 -1.88 11.48
N PRO A 207 -3.59 -2.55 12.64
CA PRO A 207 -4.40 -2.21 13.82
C PRO A 207 -3.98 -0.89 14.47
N ALA A 208 -4.69 -0.46 15.53
CA ALA A 208 -4.16 0.54 16.45
C ALA A 208 -2.97 -0.03 17.24
N GLY A 209 -2.03 0.82 17.65
CA GLY A 209 -0.85 0.34 18.36
C GLY A 209 0.22 1.39 18.59
N ALA A 210 1.30 0.96 19.25
CA ALA A 210 2.49 1.76 19.45
C ALA A 210 3.36 1.85 18.19
N PHE A 211 4.29 2.80 18.18
CA PHE A 211 5.33 2.89 17.16
C PHE A 211 6.20 1.61 17.15
N GLY A 212 6.59 1.13 15.97
CA GLY A 212 7.31 -0.14 15.80
C GLY A 212 6.40 -1.37 15.67
N ARG A 213 5.07 -1.20 15.66
CA ARG A 213 4.08 -2.27 15.40
C ARG A 213 3.40 -2.07 14.04
N ASN A 214 2.75 -3.12 13.53
CA ASN A 214 1.92 -3.04 12.31
C ASN A 214 0.96 -1.85 12.35
N GLY A 215 0.78 -1.14 11.24
CA GLY A 215 0.12 0.17 11.21
C GLY A 215 0.58 1.08 10.07
N ALA A 216 -0.09 2.22 9.94
CA ALA A 216 0.30 3.27 9.01
C ALA A 216 1.32 4.25 9.63
N TYR A 217 2.29 4.69 8.83
CA TYR A 217 3.36 5.61 9.22
C TYR A 217 3.56 6.68 8.14
N ALA A 218 3.89 7.89 8.58
CA ALA A 218 4.41 8.94 7.74
C ALA A 218 5.90 9.09 8.04
N VAL A 219 6.74 9.03 7.00
CA VAL A 219 8.17 9.33 7.09
C VAL A 219 8.44 10.56 6.25
N VAL A 220 9.19 11.51 6.81
CA VAL A 220 9.57 12.75 6.13
C VAL A 220 11.04 13.05 6.36
N GLU A 221 11.70 13.52 5.32
CA GLU A 221 13.07 14.03 5.37
C GLU A 221 13.06 15.57 5.33
N ASP A 222 13.69 16.20 6.32
CA ASP A 222 13.86 17.65 6.38
C ASP A 222 15.30 17.99 6.77
N LYS A 223 16.03 18.65 5.85
CA LYS A 223 17.40 19.15 6.05
C LYS A 223 18.39 18.05 6.50
N GLY A 224 18.36 16.90 5.84
CA GLY A 224 19.26 15.76 6.13
C GLY A 224 18.94 15.00 7.41
N ARG A 225 17.74 15.20 7.97
CA ARG A 225 17.22 14.44 9.10
C ARG A 225 15.89 13.80 8.76
N THR A 226 15.70 12.57 9.23
CA THR A 226 14.47 11.82 9.03
C THR A 226 13.61 11.82 10.27
N PHE A 227 12.32 12.02 10.07
CA PHE A 227 11.30 11.97 11.12
C PHE A 227 10.21 11.00 10.72
N ALA A 228 9.72 10.24 11.69
CA ALA A 228 8.61 9.33 11.47
C ALA A 228 7.52 9.49 12.54
N ALA A 229 6.27 9.37 12.10
CA ALA A 229 5.10 9.40 12.96
C ALA A 229 4.18 8.25 12.58
N ARG A 230 3.57 7.62 13.58
CA ARG A 230 2.46 6.70 13.35
C ARG A 230 1.19 7.49 13.06
N ILE A 231 0.45 7.08 12.04
CA ILE A 231 -0.79 7.71 11.60
C ILE A 231 -1.97 6.96 12.23
N PRO A 232 -3.04 7.65 12.67
CA PRO A 232 -4.24 7.00 13.20
C PRO A 232 -5.14 6.40 12.09
N ILE A 233 -4.55 5.81 11.06
CA ILE A 233 -5.26 5.06 10.03
C ILE A 233 -5.14 3.58 10.35
N HIS A 234 -6.28 2.89 10.33
CA HIS A 234 -6.36 1.45 10.57
C HIS A 234 -7.13 0.78 9.45
N GLU A 235 -6.51 -0.21 8.83
CA GLU A 235 -7.06 -0.90 7.68
C GLU A 235 -7.21 -2.39 7.97
N THR A 236 -8.18 -2.99 7.31
CA THR A 236 -8.38 -4.44 7.30
C THR A 236 -8.80 -4.85 5.91
N PHE A 237 -8.04 -5.75 5.30
CA PHE A 237 -8.35 -6.34 4.00
C PHE A 237 -8.66 -7.81 4.25
N ARG A 238 -9.86 -8.27 3.91
CA ARG A 238 -10.20 -9.69 3.85
C ARG A 238 -10.22 -10.11 2.39
N VAL A 239 -9.25 -10.92 1.99
CA VAL A 239 -9.13 -11.51 0.66
C VAL A 239 -9.67 -12.93 0.72
N TYR A 240 -10.68 -13.23 -0.09
CA TYR A 240 -11.41 -14.50 -0.03
C TYR A 240 -11.96 -14.87 -1.40
N VAL A 241 -12.22 -16.17 -1.61
CA VAL A 241 -12.96 -16.66 -2.77
C VAL A 241 -14.43 -16.73 -2.38
N ASP A 242 -15.31 -16.12 -3.18
CA ASP A 242 -16.76 -16.17 -2.94
C ASP A 242 -17.38 -17.50 -3.38
N ASP A 243 -18.69 -17.66 -3.15
CA ASP A 243 -19.43 -18.88 -3.49
C ASP A 243 -19.49 -19.15 -5.01
N GLU A 244 -19.18 -18.16 -5.85
CA GLU A 244 -19.09 -18.27 -7.31
C GLU A 244 -17.66 -18.60 -7.78
N GLY A 245 -16.72 -18.80 -6.86
CA GLY A 245 -15.32 -19.06 -7.19
C GLY A 245 -14.54 -17.81 -7.59
N THR A 246 -15.10 -16.61 -7.38
CA THR A 246 -14.44 -15.34 -7.72
C THR A 246 -13.61 -14.84 -6.55
N LEU A 247 -12.36 -14.46 -6.83
CA LEU A 247 -11.50 -13.84 -5.83
C LEU A 247 -11.97 -12.39 -5.54
N ARG A 248 -12.20 -12.10 -4.26
CA ARG A 248 -12.68 -10.80 -3.78
C ARG A 248 -11.82 -10.26 -2.67
N THR A 249 -11.90 -8.96 -2.46
CA THR A 249 -11.33 -8.33 -1.28
C THR A 249 -12.29 -7.32 -0.69
N ASP A 250 -12.52 -7.44 0.61
CA ASP A 250 -13.23 -6.44 1.42
C ASP A 250 -12.20 -5.64 2.19
N HIS A 251 -12.13 -4.33 1.93
CA HIS A 251 -11.21 -3.43 2.61
C HIS A 251 -11.98 -2.39 3.41
N ALA A 252 -11.72 -2.32 4.71
CA ALA A 252 -12.25 -1.27 5.58
C ALA A 252 -11.13 -0.38 6.07
N LEU A 253 -11.28 0.93 5.88
CA LEU A 253 -10.37 1.95 6.41
C LEU A 253 -11.06 2.76 7.49
N ARG A 254 -10.40 2.87 8.64
CA ARG A 254 -10.82 3.64 9.80
C ARG A 254 -9.81 4.74 10.08
N LEU A 255 -10.31 5.92 10.43
CA LEU A 255 -9.52 6.99 11.02
C LEU A 255 -9.87 7.03 12.51
N TRP A 256 -8.88 6.78 13.36
CA TRP A 256 -9.10 6.39 14.76
C TRP A 256 -10.14 5.25 14.84
N SER A 257 -11.21 5.43 15.62
CA SER A 257 -12.29 4.45 15.74
C SER A 257 -13.36 4.58 14.65
N ALA A 258 -13.38 5.65 13.87
CA ALA A 258 -14.44 5.93 12.91
C ALA A 258 -14.16 5.24 11.57
N ARG A 259 -15.12 4.45 11.07
CA ARG A 259 -15.04 3.88 9.71
C ARG A 259 -15.32 4.98 8.69
N VAL A 260 -14.33 5.28 7.87
CA VAL A 260 -14.36 6.37 6.89
C VAL A 260 -14.84 5.85 5.54
N VAL A 261 -14.32 4.69 5.14
CA VAL A 261 -14.58 4.12 3.81
C VAL A 261 -14.47 2.61 3.83
N ARG A 262 -15.29 1.98 2.99
CA ARG A 262 -15.19 0.57 2.64
C ARG A 262 -14.94 0.47 1.13
N LEU A 263 -14.04 -0.41 0.75
CA LEU A 263 -13.79 -0.75 -0.64
C LEU A 263 -14.07 -2.24 -0.83
N HIS A 264 -14.57 -2.56 -2.01
CA HIS A 264 -14.77 -3.92 -2.47
C HIS A 264 -13.97 -4.09 -3.75
N TYR A 265 -13.22 -5.18 -3.83
CA TYR A 265 -12.46 -5.52 -5.03
C TYR A 265 -12.95 -6.83 -5.58
N LYS A 266 -12.99 -6.89 -6.91
CA LYS A 266 -13.15 -8.13 -7.68
C LYS A 266 -11.84 -8.35 -8.44
N LEU A 267 -11.27 -9.53 -8.25
CA LEU A 267 -10.03 -9.95 -8.85
C LEU A 267 -10.36 -11.07 -9.83
N SER A 268 -10.04 -10.87 -11.10
CA SER A 268 -10.21 -11.87 -12.15
C SER A 268 -8.91 -12.07 -12.92
N PRO A 269 -8.63 -13.27 -13.44
CA PRO A 269 -7.55 -13.45 -14.41
C PRO A 269 -7.69 -12.44 -15.56
N ALA A 270 -6.57 -11.91 -16.03
CA ALA A 270 -6.48 -10.91 -17.10
C ALA A 270 -6.52 -11.53 -18.50
#